data_AF-A0AAE0A8S0-F1
#
_entry.id   AF-A0AAE0A8S0-F1
#
_cell.length_a   1.000
_cell.length_b   1.000
_cell.length_c   1.000
_cell.angle_alpha   90.00
_cell.angle_beta   90.00
_cell.angle_gamma   90.00
#
_symmetry.space_group_name_H-M   'P 1'
#
loop_
_entity.id
_entity.type
_entity.pdbx_description
1 polymer ?
#
loop_
_entity_poly.entity_id
_entity_poly.type
_entity_poly.pdbx_seq_one_letter_code
_entity_poly.pdbx_strand_id
1 'polypeptide(L)'
;MNTAIFHEAIYIAMGDNISVCVAQTFPNMFPFISAVEVRTLTPTMYSQVDANSGLVLRRRVAFGTKDIVKYPDDTYDRIWFPAINSGIFTEATSSAIIGNTLANDPPTEVLQNAFITQNTSTAIV
;
A
#
# COMPACT_ATOMS: atom_id res chain seq x y z
N MET A 1 -0.59 -17.14 16.62
CA MET A 1 -0.01 -16.27 15.58
C MET A 1 -0.33 -14.83 15.97
N ASN A 2 0.69 -13.98 16.20
CA ASN A 2 0.48 -12.55 16.41
C ASN A 2 0.43 -11.87 15.04
N THR A 3 -0.74 -11.86 14.42
CA THR A 3 -0.94 -11.11 13.17
C THR A 3 -1.44 -9.73 13.53
N ALA A 4 -0.66 -8.69 13.19
CA ALA A 4 -1.13 -7.32 13.32
C ALA A 4 -2.19 -7.04 12.24
N ILE A 5 -3.30 -6.43 12.65
CA ILE A 5 -4.32 -5.89 11.73
C ILE A 5 -4.11 -4.39 11.69
N PHE A 6 -3.97 -3.84 10.49
CA PHE A 6 -3.85 -2.40 10.28
C PHE A 6 -4.86 -1.96 9.22
N HIS A 7 -5.33 -0.73 9.37
CA HIS A 7 -6.18 -0.06 8.41
C HIS A 7 -5.46 1.22 7.98
N GLU A 8 -5.53 1.54 6.70
CA GLU A 8 -4.94 2.76 6.16
C GLU A 8 -6.04 3.58 5.49
N ALA A 9 -6.07 4.86 5.80
CA ALA A 9 -6.90 5.85 5.15
C ALA A 9 -6.03 7.04 4.75
N ILE A 10 -6.32 7.60 3.57
CA ILE A 10 -5.66 8.79 3.03
C ILE A 10 -6.74 9.80 2.72
N TYR A 11 -6.59 11.02 3.21
CA TYR A 11 -7.51 12.12 2.94
C TYR A 11 -6.77 13.44 3.09
N ILE A 12 -7.35 14.51 2.53
CA ILE A 12 -6.82 15.86 2.71
C ILE A 12 -7.27 16.36 4.08
N ALA A 13 -6.31 16.67 4.96
CA ALA A 13 -6.60 17.33 6.22
C ALA A 13 -6.97 18.80 5.95
N MET A 14 -8.24 19.16 6.16
CA MET A 14 -8.76 20.52 5.94
C MET A 14 -8.46 21.50 7.11
N GLY A 15 -7.76 21.03 8.15
CA GLY A 15 -7.37 21.84 9.29
C GLY A 15 -6.19 21.22 10.03
N ASP A 16 -5.84 21.80 11.18
CA ASP A 16 -4.59 21.49 11.87
C ASP A 16 -4.64 20.23 12.75
N ASN A 17 -5.82 19.59 12.85
CA ASN A 17 -6.05 18.48 13.76
C ASN A 17 -6.61 17.25 13.02
N ILE A 18 -6.12 16.08 13.44
CA ILE A 18 -6.68 14.78 13.08
C ILE A 18 -7.38 14.22 14.31
N SER A 19 -8.65 13.86 14.18
CA SER A 19 -9.44 13.23 15.23
C SER A 19 -9.75 11.78 14.88
N VAL A 20 -9.43 10.86 15.79
CA VAL A 20 -9.72 9.42 15.65
C VAL A 20 -10.73 9.03 16.72
N CYS A 21 -11.86 8.46 16.31
CA CYS A 21 -12.90 7.98 17.21
C CYS A 21 -12.85 6.45 17.32
N VAL A 22 -12.76 5.96 18.55
CA VAL A 22 -12.78 4.53 18.86
C VAL A 22 -14.13 4.22 19.49
N ALA A 23 -15.04 3.68 18.68
CA ALA A 23 -16.43 3.47 19.08
C ALA A 23 -16.75 1.98 19.28
N GLN A 24 -17.61 1.72 20.25
CA GLN A 24 -18.21 0.41 20.46
C GLN A 24 -19.34 0.21 19.45
N THR A 25 -19.25 -0.83 18.62
CA THR A 25 -20.29 -1.12 17.59
C THR A 25 -21.27 -2.22 17.98
N PHE A 26 -20.97 -3.00 19.03
CA PHE A 26 -21.84 -4.04 19.59
C PHE A 26 -21.84 -4.00 21.12
N PRO A 27 -22.94 -4.39 21.80
CA PRO A 27 -22.97 -4.53 23.26
C PRO A 27 -21.81 -5.40 23.77
N ASN A 28 -21.21 -5.00 24.90
CA ASN A 28 -20.08 -5.67 25.56
C ASN A 28 -18.75 -5.77 24.76
N MET A 29 -18.58 -5.00 23.67
CA MET A 29 -17.28 -4.86 23.01
C MET A 29 -16.41 -3.81 23.73
N PHE A 30 -15.11 -4.11 23.90
CA PHE A 30 -14.10 -3.16 24.36
C PHE A 30 -13.24 -2.73 23.17
N PRO A 31 -13.50 -1.56 22.56
CA PRO A 31 -12.76 -1.15 21.37
C PRO A 31 -11.36 -0.66 21.77
N PHE A 32 -10.34 -1.12 21.05
CA PHE A 32 -8.94 -0.81 21.35
C PHE A 32 -8.16 -0.49 20.07
N ILE A 33 -7.17 0.38 20.20
CA ILE A 33 -6.16 0.66 19.17
C ILE A 33 -4.79 0.49 19.82
N SER A 34 -3.89 -0.28 19.20
CA SER A 34 -2.52 -0.45 19.67
C SER A 34 -1.60 0.72 19.28
N ALA A 35 -1.79 1.27 18.07
CA ALA A 35 -0.99 2.37 17.54
C ALA A 35 -1.79 3.19 16.52
N VAL A 36 -1.48 4.49 16.44
CA VAL A 36 -1.92 5.39 15.36
C VAL A 36 -0.67 6.00 14.76
N GLU A 37 -0.53 5.88 13.44
CA GLU A 37 0.59 6.44 12.71
C GLU A 37 0.07 7.46 11.68
N VAL A 38 0.74 8.60 11.61
CA VAL A 38 0.44 9.67 10.65
C VAL A 38 1.66 9.88 9.76
N ARG A 39 1.44 9.84 8.45
CA ARG A 39 2.46 10.06 7.42
C ARG A 39 1.96 11.11 6.44
N THR A 40 2.82 12.06 6.11
CA THR A 40 2.52 13.08 5.08
C THR A 40 2.82 12.51 3.71
N LEU A 41 1.90 12.70 2.77
CA LEU A 41 2.08 12.34 1.36
C LEU A 41 2.18 13.59 0.50
N THR A 42 2.80 13.44 -0.67
CA THR A 42 2.81 14.50 -1.68
C THR A 42 1.39 14.72 -2.21
N PRO A 43 0.88 15.97 -2.30
CA PRO A 43 -0.51 16.25 -2.68
C PRO A 43 -0.94 15.67 -4.04
N THR A 44 0.02 15.44 -4.94
CA THR A 44 -0.20 14.92 -6.29
C THR A 44 -0.14 13.40 -6.39
N MET A 45 0.22 12.68 -5.31
CA MET A 45 0.45 11.22 -5.36
C MET A 45 -0.78 10.46 -5.86
N TYR A 46 -1.97 10.85 -5.41
CA TYR A 46 -3.24 10.24 -5.81
C TYR A 46 -4.14 11.24 -6.55
N SER A 47 -3.58 11.97 -7.52
CA SER A 47 -4.26 13.05 -8.26
C SER A 47 -5.49 12.62 -9.08
N GLN A 48 -5.74 11.32 -9.18
CA GLN A 48 -6.90 10.75 -9.89
C GLN A 48 -8.18 10.79 -9.03
N VAL A 49 -8.07 11.18 -7.76
CA VAL A 49 -9.15 11.15 -6.78
C VAL A 49 -9.47 12.58 -6.37
N ASP A 50 -10.76 12.89 -6.26
CA ASP A 50 -11.22 14.22 -5.86
C ASP A 50 -10.71 14.59 -4.45
N ALA A 51 -10.38 15.88 -4.28
CA ALA A 51 -9.84 16.43 -3.04
C ALA A 51 -10.78 16.27 -1.82
N ASN A 52 -12.09 16.15 -2.05
CA ASN A 52 -13.08 15.94 -0.99
C ASN A 52 -13.35 14.45 -0.72
N SER A 53 -12.66 13.54 -1.41
CA SER A 53 -12.79 12.10 -1.22
C SER A 53 -11.66 11.54 -0.36
N GLY A 54 -12.01 10.66 0.56
CA GLY A 54 -11.05 9.82 1.27
C GLY A 54 -10.80 8.51 0.53
N LEU A 55 -9.57 8.00 0.63
CA LEU A 55 -9.17 6.67 0.18
C LEU A 55 -9.04 5.75 1.38
N VAL A 56 -9.51 4.53 1.23
CA VAL A 56 -9.24 3.43 2.16
C VAL A 56 -8.45 2.38 1.41
N LEU A 57 -7.34 1.93 2.00
CA LEU A 57 -6.49 0.94 1.37
C LEU A 57 -7.24 -0.38 1.20
N ARG A 58 -7.40 -0.82 -0.05
CA ARG A 58 -7.91 -2.16 -0.37
C ARG A 58 -6.78 -3.19 -0.47
N ARG A 59 -5.74 -2.88 -1.25
CA ARG A 59 -4.60 -3.76 -1.52
C ARG A 59 -3.43 -2.93 -2.06
N ARG A 60 -2.22 -3.18 -1.59
CA ARG A 60 -0.96 -2.63 -2.11
C ARG A 60 0.07 -3.76 -2.17
N VAL A 61 0.54 -4.08 -3.37
CA VAL A 61 1.23 -5.35 -3.66
C VAL A 61 2.45 -5.10 -4.51
N ALA A 62 3.54 -5.77 -4.14
CA ALA A 62 4.78 -5.85 -4.90
C ALA A 62 4.83 -7.21 -5.62
N PHE A 63 4.56 -7.22 -6.92
CA PHE A 63 4.62 -8.44 -7.73
C PHE A 63 6.07 -8.85 -7.96
N GLY A 64 6.36 -10.16 -7.94
CA GLY A 64 7.73 -10.68 -8.09
C GLY A 64 8.68 -10.40 -6.92
N THR A 65 8.28 -9.57 -5.95
CA THR A 65 9.10 -9.26 -4.77
C THR A 65 8.84 -10.30 -3.68
N LYS A 66 9.89 -10.67 -2.94
CA LYS A 66 9.83 -11.73 -1.91
C LYS A 66 9.54 -11.20 -0.51
N ASP A 67 10.08 -10.03 -0.20
CA ASP A 67 9.98 -9.40 1.10
C ASP A 67 8.94 -8.26 1.10
N ILE A 68 8.51 -7.88 2.30
CA ILE A 68 7.68 -6.69 2.48
C ILE A 68 8.54 -5.45 2.24
N VAL A 69 8.13 -4.59 1.31
CA VAL A 69 8.76 -3.30 1.08
C VAL A 69 8.00 -2.24 1.88
N LYS A 70 8.73 -1.45 2.67
CA LYS A 70 8.23 -0.36 3.52
C LYS A 70 9.40 0.59 3.85
N TYR A 71 9.27 1.49 4.82
CA TYR A 71 10.40 2.31 5.25
C TYR A 71 11.64 1.44 5.63
N PRO A 72 12.87 1.80 5.21
CA PRO A 72 13.26 3.06 4.56
C PRO A 72 13.10 3.09 3.02
N ASP A 73 12.78 1.97 2.38
CA ASP A 73 12.70 1.86 0.93
C ASP A 73 11.50 2.66 0.36
N ASP A 74 10.36 2.62 1.05
CA ASP A 74 9.26 3.56 0.83
C ASP A 74 9.33 4.71 1.83
N THR A 75 9.70 5.91 1.34
CA THR A 75 9.84 7.12 2.17
C THR A 75 8.52 7.59 2.80
N TYR A 76 7.37 7.16 2.26
CA TYR A 76 6.05 7.43 2.84
C TYR A 76 5.60 6.34 3.82
N ASP A 77 6.46 5.35 4.08
CA ASP A 77 6.23 4.23 5.00
C ASP A 77 4.97 3.41 4.68
N ARG A 78 4.60 3.38 3.39
CA ARG A 78 3.55 2.51 2.89
C ARG A 78 4.04 1.07 2.88
N ILE A 79 3.18 0.14 3.27
CA ILE A 79 3.51 -1.28 3.30
C ILE A 79 3.07 -1.95 1.99
N TRP A 80 4.03 -2.48 1.24
CA TRP A 80 3.81 -3.27 0.03
C TRP A 80 4.03 -4.74 0.34
N PHE A 81 2.98 -5.55 0.21
CA PHE A 81 3.07 -6.98 0.47
C PHE A 81 3.51 -7.74 -0.78
N PRO A 82 4.37 -8.76 -0.65
CA PRO A 82 4.71 -9.62 -1.77
C PRO A 82 3.45 -10.29 -2.32
N ALA A 83 3.32 -10.32 -3.64
CA ALA A 83 2.24 -11.05 -4.29
C ALA A 83 2.40 -12.57 -4.05
N ILE A 84 1.30 -13.27 -3.81
CA ILE A 84 1.31 -14.73 -3.69
C ILE A 84 1.42 -15.32 -5.09
N ASN A 85 2.53 -16.01 -5.39
CA ASN A 85 2.67 -16.81 -6.60
C ASN A 85 2.17 -18.24 -6.33
N SER A 86 1.05 -18.62 -6.94
CA SER A 86 0.51 -19.99 -6.87
C SER A 86 1.28 -21.00 -7.74
N GLY A 87 2.45 -20.63 -8.25
CA GLY A 87 3.29 -21.43 -9.15
C GLY A 87 2.92 -21.29 -10.63
N ILE A 88 2.01 -20.38 -10.96
CA ILE A 88 1.52 -20.16 -12.33
C ILE A 88 2.35 -19.07 -13.05
N PHE A 89 2.97 -18.16 -12.29
CA PHE A 89 3.75 -17.07 -12.85
C PHE A 89 5.25 -17.33 -12.74
N THR A 90 6.00 -16.86 -13.73
CA THR A 90 7.46 -16.80 -13.65
C THR A 90 7.88 -15.45 -13.06
N GLU A 91 8.86 -15.45 -12.17
CA GLU A 91 9.46 -14.23 -11.64
C GLU A 91 10.43 -13.64 -12.66
N ALA A 92 10.34 -12.33 -12.88
CA ALA A 92 11.28 -11.57 -13.70
C ALA A 92 11.92 -10.48 -12.86
N THR A 93 13.19 -10.20 -13.12
CA THR A 93 13.96 -9.15 -12.46
C THR A 93 14.51 -8.16 -13.48
N SER A 94 14.61 -6.90 -13.08
CA SER A 94 15.08 -5.80 -13.92
C SER A 94 16.13 -4.98 -13.17
N SER A 95 17.19 -4.59 -13.87
CA SER A 95 18.20 -3.62 -13.40
C SER A 95 17.98 -2.23 -13.98
N ALA A 96 16.82 -1.97 -14.59
CA ALA A 96 16.52 -0.69 -15.19
C ALA A 96 16.49 0.43 -14.12
N ILE A 97 17.05 1.58 -14.47
CA ILE A 97 16.92 2.79 -13.66
C ILE A 97 15.54 3.39 -13.96
N ILE A 98 14.71 3.49 -12.94
CA ILE A 98 13.35 3.99 -13.06
C ILE A 98 13.33 5.45 -12.60
N GLY A 99 12.73 6.32 -13.41
CA GLY A 99 12.60 7.74 -13.09
C GLY A 99 11.71 7.99 -11.87
N ASN A 100 11.94 9.11 -11.21
CA ASN A 100 11.25 9.53 -9.98
C ASN A 100 9.88 10.22 -10.22
N THR A 101 9.30 10.12 -11.42
CA THR A 101 8.06 10.83 -11.79
C THR A 101 6.93 9.88 -12.16
N LEU A 102 6.86 8.74 -11.48
CA LEU A 102 5.78 7.79 -11.69
C LEU A 102 4.52 8.21 -10.94
N ALA A 103 3.36 7.91 -11.53
CA ALA A 103 2.08 8.08 -10.85
C ALA A 103 2.05 7.26 -9.55
N ASN A 104 1.53 7.86 -8.48
CA ASN A 104 1.53 7.31 -7.12
C ASN A 104 2.91 7.11 -6.46
N ASP A 105 3.99 7.53 -7.12
CA ASP A 105 5.36 7.56 -6.58
C ASP A 105 5.76 6.27 -5.81
N PRO A 106 5.66 5.07 -6.42
CA PRO A 106 6.08 3.82 -5.80
C PRO A 106 7.60 3.77 -5.59
N PRO A 107 8.09 3.06 -4.55
CA PRO A 107 9.52 2.86 -4.35
C PRO A 107 10.13 2.03 -5.49
N THR A 108 11.43 2.16 -5.74
CA THR A 108 12.07 1.46 -6.88
C THR A 108 12.09 -0.05 -6.67
N GLU A 109 12.19 -0.48 -5.42
CA GLU A 109 12.26 -1.87 -4.95
C GLU A 109 11.06 -2.69 -5.43
N VAL A 110 9.85 -2.08 -5.49
CA VAL A 110 8.64 -2.79 -5.97
C VAL A 110 8.56 -2.89 -7.49
N LEU A 111 9.41 -2.18 -8.21
CA LEU A 111 9.46 -2.16 -9.67
C LEU A 111 10.64 -2.94 -10.25
N GLN A 112 11.57 -3.41 -9.41
CA GLN A 112 12.69 -4.26 -9.81
C GLN A 112 12.26 -5.68 -10.14
N ASN A 113 11.11 -6.12 -9.64
CA ASN A 113 10.59 -7.47 -9.84
C ASN A 113 9.20 -7.44 -10.46
N ALA A 114 8.85 -8.53 -11.14
CA ALA A 114 7.53 -8.71 -11.73
C ALA A 114 7.14 -10.19 -11.80
N PHE A 115 5.85 -10.43 -11.97
CA PHE A 115 5.35 -11.70 -12.47
C PHE A 115 5.13 -11.59 -13.98
N ILE A 116 5.54 -12.61 -14.71
CA ILE A 116 5.26 -12.76 -16.15
C ILE A 116 4.52 -14.08 -16.39
N THR A 117 3.69 -14.07 -17.41
CA THR A 117 2.98 -15.25 -17.93
C THR A 117 3.40 -15.49 -19.37
N GLN A 118 3.52 -16.76 -19.76
CA GLN A 118 3.72 -17.14 -21.16
C GLN A 118 2.41 -17.10 -21.96
N ASN A 119 1.26 -17.18 -21.27
CA ASN A 119 -0.06 -17.22 -21.87
C ASN A 119 -0.79 -15.89 -21.63
N THR A 120 -1.22 -15.24 -22.72
CA THR A 120 -2.01 -14.01 -22.67
C THR A 120 -3.41 -14.21 -22.10
N SER A 121 -3.88 -15.46 -22.01
CA SER A 121 -5.16 -15.83 -21.37
C SER A 121 -5.09 -15.88 -19.84
N THR A 122 -3.89 -15.82 -19.25
CA THR A 122 -3.71 -15.84 -17.79
C THR A 122 -3.56 -14.42 -17.27
N ALA A 123 -4.56 -13.94 -16.53
CA ALA A 123 -4.50 -12.63 -15.89
C ALA A 123 -3.65 -12.65 -14.61
N ILE A 124 -2.83 -11.62 -14.42
CA ILE A 124 -2.18 -11.32 -13.14
C ILE A 124 -3.17 -10.43 -12.36
N VAL A 125 -3.56 -10.86 -11.15
CA VAL A 125 -4.60 -10.20 -10.34
C VAL A 125 -4.12 -9.83 -8.95
#